data_AF-L0LY79-F1
#
_entry.id   AF-L0LY79-F1
#
_cell.length_a   1.000
_cell.length_b   1.000
_cell.length_c   1.000
_cell.angle_alpha   90.00
_cell.angle_beta   90.00
_cell.angle_gamma   90.00
#
_symmetry.space_group_name_H-M   'P 1'
#
loop_
_entity.id
_entity.type
_entity.pdbx_description
1 polymer ?
#
loop_
_entity_poly.entity_id
_entity_poly.type
_entity_poly.pdbx_seq_one_letter_code
_entity_poly.pdbx_strand_id
1 'polypeptide(L)'
;MLEKLYFWKGGSGGGSSTIKLLLIILLLFVLLAGAGAGYWYYYIYSPEQEQKAAQEAAKAKLQADISSVKNFYQTSLDGMSIPQTLSLFSEINREILPLRLAFVGNGLTYTCDTKKCDFNFDLDNGVVATYPVVKMWGKEYKASPFLPKGKQEVKSGFQYTNVTLALDDNDLLQAYKNKKDLSLLPCGEIVSYVTTYNSYLGKNPKKGGRIKFITFPATTVEVLEKQLGTQVHSYGMRSATWEIEIKGDSNSVTRNMTDMQMLLYKQSYRSAFLIRKIASTDKGIKVSGGLVCKA
;
A
#
# COMPACT_ATOMS: atom_id res chain seq x y z
N MET A 1 -70.15 25.07 -69.91
CA MET A 1 -71.39 25.78 -69.53
C MET A 1 -72.31 24.79 -68.82
N LEU A 2 -72.71 25.14 -67.61
CA LEU A 2 -73.84 24.64 -66.80
C LEU A 2 -73.84 23.14 -66.41
N GLU A 3 -73.51 22.84 -65.16
CA GLU A 3 -74.46 22.68 -64.03
C GLU A 3 -75.33 21.41 -64.13
N LYS A 4 -75.10 20.45 -63.23
CA LYS A 4 -76.20 19.76 -62.55
C LYS A 4 -75.87 19.52 -61.09
N LEU A 5 -76.77 20.07 -60.29
CA LEU A 5 -76.84 20.10 -58.83
C LEU A 5 -77.12 18.72 -58.23
N TYR A 6 -76.63 18.57 -57.00
CA TYR A 6 -76.95 17.59 -55.97
C TYR A 6 -78.45 17.43 -55.69
N PHE A 7 -78.89 16.24 -55.25
CA PHE A 7 -79.89 15.99 -54.18
C PHE A 7 -79.91 14.46 -53.87
N TRP A 8 -79.37 13.96 -52.73
CA TRP A 8 -79.96 13.78 -51.38
C TRP A 8 -80.90 12.56 -51.20
N LYS A 9 -80.53 11.62 -50.30
CA LYS A 9 -81.35 10.97 -49.22
C LYS A 9 -80.55 9.79 -48.60
N GLY A 10 -80.41 9.58 -47.28
CA GLY A 10 -80.90 10.22 -46.07
C GLY A 10 -80.47 9.41 -44.83
N GLY A 11 -80.72 9.95 -43.63
CA GLY A 11 -80.73 9.21 -42.35
C GLY A 11 -79.62 9.63 -41.37
N SER A 12 -79.81 10.68 -40.56
CA SER A 12 -80.36 10.66 -39.19
C SER A 12 -79.37 10.19 -38.09
N GLY A 13 -78.99 11.10 -37.18
CA GLY A 13 -78.24 10.73 -35.96
C GLY A 13 -77.50 11.87 -35.25
N GLY A 14 -78.21 12.94 -34.89
CA GLY A 14 -77.68 14.01 -34.03
C GLY A 14 -77.40 13.50 -32.61
N GLY A 15 -76.24 13.86 -32.05
CA GLY A 15 -75.89 13.63 -30.64
C GLY A 15 -74.65 12.79 -30.36
N SER A 16 -74.09 12.06 -31.35
CA SER A 16 -72.90 11.20 -31.14
C SER A 16 -71.62 11.64 -31.87
N SER A 17 -71.72 12.63 -32.76
CA SER A 17 -70.62 13.00 -33.67
C SER A 17 -69.61 13.97 -33.05
N THR A 18 -70.06 14.97 -32.27
CA THR A 18 -69.18 15.97 -31.64
C THR A 18 -68.34 15.40 -30.50
N ILE A 19 -68.91 14.53 -29.66
CA ILE A 19 -68.16 13.84 -28.58
C ILE A 19 -67.15 12.85 -29.17
N LYS A 20 -67.50 12.11 -30.23
CA LYS A 20 -66.56 11.24 -30.94
C LYS A 20 -65.44 12.05 -31.59
N LEU A 21 -65.74 13.23 -32.16
CA LEU A 21 -64.73 14.11 -32.77
C LEU A 21 -63.77 14.69 -31.73
N LEU A 22 -64.28 15.12 -30.57
CA LEU A 22 -63.47 15.57 -29.43
C LEU A 22 -62.57 14.46 -28.87
N LEU A 23 -63.10 13.23 -28.74
CA LEU A 23 -62.30 12.07 -28.32
C LEU A 23 -61.20 11.73 -29.33
N ILE A 24 -61.49 11.81 -30.63
CA ILE A 24 -60.48 11.60 -31.68
C ILE A 24 -59.38 12.66 -31.63
N ILE A 25 -59.74 13.93 -31.46
CA ILE A 25 -58.78 15.04 -31.35
C ILE A 25 -57.91 14.87 -30.09
N LEU A 26 -58.52 14.52 -28.95
CA LEU A 26 -57.80 14.29 -27.70
C LEU A 26 -56.84 13.09 -27.83
N LEU A 27 -57.26 12.02 -28.50
CA LEU A 27 -56.45 10.83 -28.74
C LEU A 27 -55.28 11.12 -29.70
N LEU A 28 -55.50 11.94 -30.73
CA LEU A 28 -54.43 12.48 -31.58
C LEU A 28 -53.45 13.34 -30.80
N PHE A 29 -53.92 14.18 -29.88
CA PHE A 29 -53.06 15.02 -29.04
C PHE A 29 -52.20 14.17 -28.10
N VAL A 30 -52.79 13.13 -27.49
CA VAL A 30 -52.05 12.19 -26.63
C VAL A 30 -51.02 11.40 -27.44
N LEU A 31 -51.35 10.97 -28.67
CA LEU A 31 -50.40 10.31 -29.57
C LEU A 31 -49.24 11.24 -29.98
N LEU A 32 -49.54 12.49 -30.33
CA LEU A 32 -48.53 13.48 -30.70
C LEU A 32 -47.63 13.86 -29.51
N ALA A 33 -48.20 14.03 -28.32
CA ALA A 33 -47.45 14.29 -27.09
C ALA A 33 -46.57 13.08 -26.71
N GLY A 34 -47.08 11.85 -26.83
CA GLY A 34 -46.32 10.63 -26.60
C GLY A 34 -45.15 10.47 -27.58
N ALA A 35 -45.37 10.76 -28.87
CA ALA A 35 -44.32 10.73 -29.88
C ALA A 35 -43.26 11.82 -29.63
N GLY A 36 -43.66 13.03 -29.24
CA GLY A 36 -42.74 14.11 -28.88
C GLY A 36 -41.91 13.82 -27.64
N ALA A 37 -42.52 13.24 -26.59
CA ALA A 37 -41.83 12.83 -25.38
C ALA A 37 -40.84 11.67 -25.62
N GLY A 38 -41.25 10.67 -26.43
CA GLY A 38 -40.37 9.59 -26.84
C GLY A 38 -39.19 10.07 -27.68
N TYR A 39 -39.43 11.01 -28.60
CA TYR A 39 -38.37 11.65 -29.40
C TYR A 39 -37.39 12.42 -28.51
N TRP A 40 -37.87 13.28 -27.60
CA TRP A 40 -37.02 14.04 -26.69
C TRP A 40 -36.20 13.13 -25.76
N TYR A 41 -36.81 12.09 -25.21
CA TYR A 41 -36.13 11.16 -24.31
C TYR A 41 -35.01 10.39 -25.04
N TYR A 42 -35.28 9.87 -26.24
CA TYR A 42 -34.32 9.02 -26.94
C TYR A 42 -33.23 9.81 -27.67
N TYR A 43 -33.58 10.95 -28.27
CA TYR A 43 -32.65 11.72 -29.10
C TYR A 43 -31.94 12.86 -28.36
N ILE A 44 -32.44 13.32 -27.22
CA ILE A 44 -31.85 14.46 -26.48
C ILE A 44 -31.40 14.01 -25.09
N TYR A 45 -32.29 13.43 -24.29
CA TYR A 45 -31.98 13.09 -22.90
C TYR A 45 -30.99 11.92 -22.74
N SER A 46 -31.21 10.81 -23.46
CA SER A 46 -30.34 9.63 -23.43
C SER A 46 -28.88 9.93 -23.84
N PRO A 47 -28.60 10.60 -24.98
CA PRO A 47 -27.22 10.89 -25.37
C PRO A 47 -26.53 11.90 -24.45
N GLU A 48 -27.25 12.89 -23.90
CA GLU A 48 -26.67 13.79 -22.91
C GLU A 48 -26.26 13.06 -21.62
N GLN A 49 -27.06 12.10 -21.18
CA GLN A 49 -26.77 11.31 -20.00
C GLN A 49 -25.58 10.37 -20.23
N GLU A 50 -25.51 9.74 -21.40
CA GLU A 50 -24.35 8.92 -21.80
C GLU A 50 -23.07 9.75 -21.92
N GLN A 51 -23.13 10.96 -22.49
CA GLN A 51 -21.98 11.86 -22.56
C GLN A 51 -21.52 12.33 -21.18
N LYS A 52 -22.45 12.70 -20.29
CA LYS A 52 -22.11 13.05 -18.90
C LYS A 52 -21.47 11.87 -18.17
N ALA A 53 -22.05 10.68 -18.29
CA ALA A 53 -21.51 9.46 -17.71
C ALA A 53 -20.12 9.12 -18.29
N ALA A 54 -19.92 9.29 -19.60
CA ALA A 54 -18.62 9.08 -20.24
C ALA A 54 -17.58 10.10 -19.79
N GLN A 55 -17.96 11.37 -19.61
CA GLN A 55 -17.07 12.41 -19.09
C GLN A 55 -16.71 12.15 -17.62
N GLU A 56 -17.67 11.74 -16.80
CA GLU A 56 -17.42 11.36 -15.41
C GLU A 56 -16.51 10.14 -15.31
N ALA A 57 -16.74 9.11 -16.14
CA ALA A 57 -15.88 7.94 -16.23
C ALA A 57 -14.45 8.30 -16.67
N ALA A 58 -14.30 9.21 -17.65
CA ALA A 58 -13.00 9.69 -18.09
C ALA A 58 -12.26 10.47 -16.99
N LYS A 59 -12.96 11.33 -16.24
CA LYS A 59 -12.39 12.06 -15.09
C LYS A 59 -12.01 11.11 -13.97
N ALA A 60 -12.86 10.13 -13.65
CA ALA A 60 -12.59 9.12 -12.64
C ALA A 60 -11.37 8.28 -13.01
N LYS A 61 -11.26 7.88 -14.29
CA LYS A 61 -10.09 7.16 -14.80
C LYS A 61 -8.82 8.00 -14.69
N LEU A 62 -8.87 9.27 -15.08
CA LEU A 62 -7.72 10.17 -14.95
C LEU A 62 -7.25 10.32 -13.49
N GLN A 63 -8.19 10.51 -12.56
CA GLN A 63 -7.87 10.58 -11.13
C GLN A 63 -7.31 9.26 -10.61
N ALA A 64 -7.84 8.12 -11.06
CA ALA A 64 -7.33 6.80 -10.72
C ALA A 64 -5.89 6.62 -11.22
N ASP A 65 -5.60 7.03 -12.46
CA ASP A 65 -4.27 6.94 -13.07
C ASP A 65 -3.26 7.82 -12.31
N ILE A 66 -3.62 9.07 -11.99
CA ILE A 66 -2.79 9.96 -11.16
C ILE A 66 -2.55 9.35 -9.77
N SER A 67 -3.60 8.79 -9.15
CA SER A 67 -3.50 8.16 -7.84
C SER A 67 -2.60 6.93 -7.85
N SER A 68 -2.61 6.15 -8.95
CA SER A 68 -1.76 4.98 -9.15
C SER A 68 -0.28 5.39 -9.21
N VAL A 69 0.04 6.44 -9.97
CA VAL A 69 1.40 7.02 -10.01
C VAL A 69 1.83 7.49 -8.63
N LYS A 70 0.98 8.26 -7.95
CA LYS A 70 1.26 8.76 -6.59
C LYS A 70 1.49 7.62 -5.60
N ASN A 71 0.66 6.58 -5.66
CA ASN A 71 0.74 5.42 -4.77
C ASN A 71 2.00 4.59 -5.02
N PHE A 72 2.42 4.44 -6.28
CA PHE A 72 3.70 3.80 -6.62
C PHE A 72 4.88 4.51 -5.94
N TYR A 73 4.96 5.84 -6.05
CA TYR A 73 6.03 6.60 -5.41
C TYR A 73 5.96 6.55 -3.89
N GLN A 74 4.78 6.76 -3.31
CA GLN A 74 4.59 6.71 -1.85
C GLN A 74 4.96 5.34 -1.29
N THR A 75 4.47 4.25 -1.90
CA THR A 75 4.73 2.89 -1.42
C THR A 75 6.18 2.48 -1.67
N SER A 76 6.77 2.87 -2.81
CA SER A 76 8.17 2.53 -3.12
C SER A 76 9.15 3.24 -2.19
N LEU A 77 8.88 4.50 -1.86
CA LEU A 77 9.69 5.32 -0.96
C LEU A 77 9.38 5.12 0.52
N ASP A 78 8.31 4.39 0.86
CA ASP A 78 8.00 4.01 2.24
C ASP A 78 9.03 3.02 2.77
N GLY A 79 9.54 3.31 3.96
CA GLY A 79 10.61 2.57 4.61
C GLY A 79 11.52 3.46 5.45
N MET A 80 12.17 2.83 6.43
CA MET A 80 13.22 3.44 7.24
C MET A 80 14.52 3.47 6.44
N SER A 81 15.27 4.57 6.52
CA SER A 81 16.64 4.58 6.05
C SER A 81 17.51 3.65 6.91
N ILE A 82 18.67 3.24 6.39
CA ILE A 82 19.61 2.45 7.20
C ILE A 82 19.99 3.18 8.50
N PRO A 83 20.36 4.49 8.51
CA PRO A 83 20.62 5.22 9.75
C PRO A 83 19.46 5.17 10.75
N GLN A 84 18.22 5.38 10.31
CA GLN A 84 17.04 5.29 11.18
C GLN A 84 16.88 3.88 11.77
N THR A 85 17.14 2.85 10.98
CA THR A 85 17.11 1.46 11.46
C THR A 85 18.20 1.17 12.49
N LEU A 86 19.38 1.76 12.36
CA LEU A 86 20.44 1.64 13.37
C LEU A 86 20.04 2.32 14.69
N SER A 87 19.39 3.49 14.62
CA SER A 87 18.81 4.15 15.80
C SER A 87 17.74 3.29 16.47
N LEU A 88 16.87 2.64 15.68
CA LEU A 88 15.90 1.66 16.18
C LEU A 88 16.58 0.53 16.96
N PHE A 89 17.60 -0.10 16.38
CA PHE A 89 18.32 -1.16 17.09
C PHE A 89 19.02 -0.65 18.36
N SER A 90 19.51 0.59 18.36
CA SER A 90 20.09 1.20 19.56
C SER A 90 19.04 1.41 20.66
N GLU A 91 17.83 1.83 20.32
CA GLU A 91 16.72 1.97 21.28
C GLU A 91 16.33 0.60 21.86
N ILE A 92 16.20 -0.43 21.01
CA ILE A 92 15.92 -1.81 21.44
C ILE A 92 17.00 -2.30 22.42
N ASN A 93 18.28 -2.06 22.11
CA ASN A 93 19.39 -2.42 22.99
C ASN A 93 19.31 -1.70 24.35
N ARG A 94 18.83 -0.46 24.39
CA ARG A 94 18.78 0.33 25.62
C ARG A 94 17.67 -0.14 26.55
N GLU A 95 16.49 -0.41 26.01
CA GLU A 95 15.26 -0.59 26.82
C GLU A 95 14.81 -2.06 26.92
N ILE A 96 14.96 -2.84 25.84
CA ILE A 96 14.41 -4.20 25.73
C ILE A 96 15.45 -5.25 26.14
N LEU A 97 16.72 -5.04 25.78
CA LEU A 97 17.76 -6.02 26.04
C LEU A 97 18.05 -6.26 27.53
N PRO A 98 18.07 -5.26 28.43
CA PRO A 98 18.27 -5.48 29.85
C PRO A 98 17.20 -6.40 30.45
N LEU A 99 15.95 -6.30 29.98
CA LEU A 99 14.88 -7.20 30.41
C LEU A 99 15.20 -8.66 30.08
N ARG A 100 15.69 -8.93 28.86
CA ARG A 100 16.12 -10.28 28.47
C ARG A 100 17.22 -10.83 29.37
N LEU A 101 18.14 -9.97 29.83
CA LEU A 101 19.22 -10.39 30.73
C LEU A 101 18.74 -10.62 32.16
N ALA A 102 17.72 -9.87 32.59
CA ALA A 102 17.14 -9.96 33.93
C ALA A 102 16.20 -11.18 34.09
N PHE A 103 15.47 -11.54 33.04
CA PHE A 103 14.61 -12.72 33.04
C PHE A 103 15.37 -13.89 32.43
N VAL A 104 15.62 -14.94 33.23
CA VAL A 104 16.21 -16.22 32.79
C VAL A 104 15.20 -16.92 31.86
N GLY A 105 15.07 -16.44 30.63
CA GLY A 105 14.10 -16.90 29.65
C GLY A 105 14.76 -17.35 28.36
N ASN A 106 14.18 -18.38 27.76
CA ASN A 106 14.68 -19.03 26.55
C ASN A 106 14.57 -18.21 25.25
N GLY A 107 13.86 -17.06 25.20
CA GLY A 107 13.69 -16.36 23.92
C GLY A 107 13.23 -14.91 23.99
N LEU A 108 13.91 -14.05 23.20
CA LEU A 108 13.39 -12.75 22.78
C LEU A 108 13.14 -12.83 21.28
N THR A 109 11.90 -12.65 20.85
CA THR A 109 11.57 -12.45 19.44
C THR A 109 10.92 -11.08 19.26
N TYR A 110 11.14 -10.48 18.09
CA TYR A 110 10.53 -9.19 17.81
C TYR A 110 10.26 -9.04 16.32
N THR A 111 9.22 -8.30 16.00
CA THR A 111 8.90 -7.92 14.62
C THR A 111 8.59 -6.44 14.58
N CYS A 112 9.28 -5.71 13.72
CA CYS A 112 9.05 -4.30 13.48
C CYS A 112 8.67 -4.08 12.02
N ASP A 113 7.70 -3.21 11.79
CA ASP A 113 7.42 -2.58 10.50
C ASP A 113 7.89 -1.12 10.51
N THR A 114 7.46 -0.29 9.56
CA THR A 114 7.84 1.13 9.47
C THR A 114 7.21 2.01 10.56
N LYS A 115 6.22 1.51 11.30
CA LYS A 115 5.40 2.29 12.23
C LYS A 115 5.41 1.73 13.65
N LYS A 116 5.60 0.42 13.81
CA LYS A 116 5.48 -0.24 15.10
C LYS A 116 6.38 -1.46 15.23
N CYS A 117 6.61 -1.85 16.48
CA CYS A 117 7.25 -3.10 16.86
C CYS A 117 6.37 -3.90 17.82
N ASP A 118 6.47 -5.22 17.70
CA ASP A 118 5.97 -6.20 18.65
C ASP A 118 7.17 -6.95 19.24
N PHE A 119 7.21 -7.10 20.56
CA PHE A 119 8.26 -7.80 21.29
C PHE A 119 7.64 -8.93 22.12
N ASN A 120 8.22 -10.12 22.04
CA ASN A 120 7.75 -11.31 22.73
C ASN A 120 8.89 -11.88 23.57
N PHE A 121 8.60 -12.13 24.84
CA PHE A 121 9.51 -12.71 25.81
C PHE A 121 8.96 -14.05 26.27
N ASP A 122 9.66 -15.12 25.89
CA ASP A 122 9.36 -16.47 26.36
C ASP A 122 10.14 -16.72 27.66
N LEU A 123 9.43 -17.18 28.68
CA LEU A 123 9.98 -17.53 30.00
C LEU A 123 10.10 -19.04 30.15
N ASP A 124 11.07 -19.47 30.94
CA ASP A 124 11.25 -20.88 31.27
C ASP A 124 10.15 -21.36 32.21
N ASN A 125 9.85 -22.65 32.15
CA ASN A 125 8.83 -23.25 32.99
C ASN A 125 9.16 -23.04 34.47
N GLY A 126 8.19 -22.55 35.24
CA GLY A 126 8.34 -22.28 36.67
C GLY A 126 8.92 -20.91 37.01
N VAL A 127 9.33 -20.09 36.02
CA VAL A 127 9.76 -18.71 36.25
C VAL A 127 8.54 -17.82 36.48
N VAL A 128 8.50 -17.18 37.64
CA VAL A 128 7.52 -16.12 37.95
C VAL A 128 8.18 -14.78 37.72
N ALA A 129 7.65 -14.02 36.76
CA ALA A 129 8.13 -12.69 36.43
C ALA A 129 7.04 -11.64 36.65
N THR A 130 7.39 -10.51 37.26
CA THR A 130 6.55 -9.32 37.25
C THR A 130 6.62 -8.65 35.88
N TYR A 131 5.48 -8.24 35.34
CA TYR A 131 5.42 -7.56 34.05
C TYR A 131 6.11 -6.18 34.11
N PRO A 132 7.23 -6.00 33.38
CA PRO A 132 7.92 -4.72 33.38
C PRO A 132 7.13 -3.70 32.56
N VAL A 133 7.44 -2.43 32.84
CA VAL A 133 7.09 -1.30 31.97
C VAL A 133 8.36 -0.89 31.25
N VAL A 134 8.28 -0.72 29.93
CA VAL A 134 9.41 -0.21 29.12
C VAL A 134 9.09 1.18 28.62
N LYS A 135 10.13 2.01 28.44
CA LYS A 135 9.99 3.36 27.93
C LYS A 135 10.71 3.49 26.59
N MET A 136 9.96 3.40 25.50
CA MET A 136 10.49 3.50 24.14
C MET A 136 10.12 4.86 23.54
N TRP A 137 11.10 5.63 23.09
CA TRP A 137 10.92 7.00 22.56
C TRP A 137 10.06 7.89 23.48
N GLY A 138 10.30 7.83 24.78
CA GLY A 138 9.59 8.64 25.76
C GLY A 138 8.18 8.17 26.14
N LYS A 139 7.63 7.15 25.47
CA LYS A 139 6.32 6.56 25.76
C LYS A 139 6.46 5.27 26.57
N GLU A 140 5.60 5.12 27.57
CA GLU A 140 5.56 3.91 28.40
C GLU A 140 4.67 2.84 27.77
N TYR A 141 5.15 1.60 27.78
CA TYR A 141 4.43 0.43 27.31
C TYR A 141 4.38 -0.62 28.41
N LYS A 142 3.19 -1.11 28.70
CA LYS A 142 2.96 -2.16 29.69
C LYS A 142 2.99 -3.53 29.01
N ALA A 143 3.68 -4.48 29.62
CA ALA A 143 3.66 -5.86 29.17
C ALA A 143 2.27 -6.48 29.36
N SER A 144 1.94 -7.44 28.49
CA SER A 144 0.71 -8.23 28.52
C SER A 144 1.03 -9.72 28.51
N PRO A 145 0.24 -10.57 29.18
CA PRO A 145 0.40 -12.02 29.08
C PRO A 145 0.12 -12.52 27.65
N PHE A 146 0.65 -13.69 27.31
CA PHE A 146 0.17 -14.43 26.15
C PHE A 146 -1.25 -14.94 26.41
N LEU A 147 -2.22 -14.42 25.65
CA LEU A 147 -3.59 -14.89 25.73
C LEU A 147 -3.73 -16.23 24.97
N PRO A 148 -4.33 -17.26 25.57
CA PRO A 148 -4.58 -18.52 24.87
C PRO A 148 -5.52 -18.29 23.68
N LYS A 149 -5.15 -18.83 22.51
CA LYS A 149 -6.00 -18.86 21.32
C LYS A 149 -6.55 -20.27 21.14
N GLY A 150 -7.81 -20.48 21.51
CA GLY A 150 -8.48 -21.78 21.38
C GLY A 150 -7.90 -22.85 22.31
N LYS A 151 -7.64 -24.05 21.79
CA LYS A 151 -7.11 -25.21 22.55
C LYS A 151 -5.58 -25.21 22.73
N GLN A 152 -4.90 -24.09 22.50
CA GLN A 152 -3.44 -24.03 22.65
C GLN A 152 -3.03 -23.89 24.12
N GLU A 153 -1.95 -24.57 24.51
CA GLU A 153 -1.31 -24.36 25.82
C GLU A 153 -0.89 -22.90 25.99
N VAL A 154 -1.09 -22.37 27.20
CA VAL A 154 -0.66 -21.02 27.56
C VAL A 154 0.85 -21.00 27.55
N LYS A 155 1.43 -20.16 26.67
CA LYS A 155 2.87 -19.91 26.68
C LYS A 155 3.26 -19.13 27.94
N SER A 156 4.26 -19.62 28.65
CA SER A 156 4.89 -18.89 29.75
C SER A 156 5.66 -17.69 29.20
N GLY A 157 5.20 -16.47 29.50
CA GLY A 157 5.86 -15.26 29.04
C GLY A 157 4.97 -14.03 28.95
N PHE A 158 5.49 -12.99 28.31
CA PHE A 158 4.79 -11.72 28.12
C PHE A 158 5.19 -11.05 26.80
N GLN A 159 4.37 -10.11 26.36
CA GLN A 159 4.54 -9.40 25.10
C GLN A 159 4.23 -7.91 25.23
N TYR A 160 4.90 -7.12 24.40
CA TYR A 160 4.55 -5.73 24.10
C TYR A 160 4.07 -5.67 22.66
N THR A 161 2.86 -5.16 22.45
CA THR A 161 2.27 -5.06 21.10
C THR A 161 2.06 -3.62 20.70
N ASN A 162 2.21 -3.33 19.41
CA ASN A 162 2.05 -2.00 18.81
C ASN A 162 2.91 -0.91 19.48
N VAL A 163 4.16 -1.24 19.85
CA VAL A 163 5.14 -0.25 20.32
C VAL A 163 5.41 0.71 19.17
N THR A 164 4.98 1.96 19.29
CA THR A 164 5.04 2.93 18.19
C THR A 164 6.47 3.39 17.95
N LEU A 165 6.89 3.38 16.68
CA LEU A 165 8.15 3.95 16.23
C LEU A 165 7.97 5.46 16.05
N ALA A 166 8.77 6.25 16.77
CA ALA A 166 8.88 7.69 16.55
C ALA A 166 10.06 7.96 15.61
N LEU A 167 9.90 7.63 14.33
CA LEU A 167 10.89 7.88 13.28
C LEU A 167 10.27 8.79 12.22
N ASP A 168 11.01 9.82 11.83
CA ASP A 168 10.60 10.72 10.76
C ASP A 168 10.59 10.00 9.40
N ASP A 169 9.93 10.60 8.40
CA ASP A 169 10.06 10.16 7.01
C ASP A 169 11.55 10.14 6.59
N ASN A 170 11.96 9.18 5.77
CA ASN A 170 13.29 9.19 5.18
C ASN A 170 13.45 10.35 4.17
N ASP A 171 14.69 10.75 3.90
CA ASP A 171 15.02 11.89 3.03
C ASP A 171 14.39 11.81 1.64
N LEU A 172 14.28 10.61 1.05
CA LEU A 172 13.69 10.43 -0.28
C LEU A 172 12.17 10.64 -0.24
N LEU A 173 11.49 10.10 0.79
CA LEU A 173 10.06 10.31 0.97
C LEU A 173 9.75 11.79 1.29
N GLN A 174 10.59 12.45 2.08
CA GLN A 174 10.48 13.90 2.33
C GLN A 174 10.68 14.70 1.04
N ALA A 175 11.70 14.39 0.24
CA ALA A 175 11.97 15.05 -1.03
C ALA A 175 10.77 14.89 -1.99
N TYR A 176 10.21 13.68 -2.09
CA TYR A 176 9.01 13.41 -2.88
C TYR A 176 7.79 14.21 -2.39
N LYS A 177 7.50 14.22 -1.09
CA LYS A 177 6.40 14.99 -0.51
C LYS A 177 6.54 16.49 -0.79
N ASN A 178 7.77 16.99 -0.83
CA ASN A 178 8.12 18.36 -1.14
C ASN A 178 8.27 18.65 -2.65
N LYS A 179 7.97 17.68 -3.52
CA LYS A 179 8.11 17.78 -4.98
C LYS A 179 9.52 18.19 -5.44
N LYS A 180 10.55 17.80 -4.68
CA LYS A 180 11.96 17.98 -5.03
C LYS A 180 12.47 16.78 -5.81
N ASP A 181 13.56 16.98 -6.55
CA ASP A 181 14.26 15.89 -7.23
C ASP A 181 14.73 14.82 -6.24
N LEU A 182 14.65 13.57 -6.67
CA LEU A 182 15.12 12.44 -5.88
C LEU A 182 16.57 12.12 -6.23
N SER A 183 17.45 12.15 -5.23
CA SER A 183 18.86 11.76 -5.37
C SER A 183 19.00 10.23 -5.47
N LEU A 184 18.57 9.68 -6.61
CA LEU A 184 18.59 8.25 -6.89
C LEU A 184 19.89 7.82 -7.58
N LEU A 185 20.39 6.65 -7.19
CA LEU A 185 21.59 6.03 -7.75
C LEU A 185 21.25 5.13 -8.94
N PRO A 186 22.17 4.91 -9.90
CA PRO A 186 21.91 4.05 -11.06
C PRO A 186 21.62 2.60 -10.66
N CYS A 187 20.55 2.00 -11.21
CA CYS A 187 20.18 0.62 -10.90
C CYS A 187 21.26 -0.39 -11.27
N GLY A 188 21.98 -0.16 -12.39
CA GLY A 188 23.07 -1.04 -12.83
C GLY A 188 24.20 -1.15 -11.82
N GLU A 189 24.60 -0.03 -11.20
CA GLU A 189 25.64 0.00 -10.19
C GLU A 189 25.24 -0.77 -8.94
N ILE A 190 24.00 -0.57 -8.47
CA ILE A 190 23.49 -1.24 -7.26
C ILE A 190 23.37 -2.75 -7.50
N VAL A 191 22.83 -3.18 -8.64
CA VAL A 191 22.70 -4.60 -8.98
C VAL A 191 24.07 -5.26 -9.12
N SER A 192 25.02 -4.57 -9.77
CA SER A 192 26.41 -5.03 -9.88
C SER A 192 27.09 -5.16 -8.52
N TYR A 193 26.91 -4.16 -7.64
CA TYR A 193 27.40 -4.19 -6.27
C TYR A 193 26.84 -5.39 -5.49
N VAL A 194 25.52 -5.58 -5.49
CA VAL A 194 24.87 -6.70 -4.78
C VAL A 194 25.37 -8.04 -5.30
N THR A 195 25.51 -8.17 -6.62
CA THR A 195 26.03 -9.39 -7.26
C THR A 195 27.47 -9.66 -6.82
N THR A 196 28.32 -8.64 -6.82
CA THR A 196 29.72 -8.72 -6.42
C THR A 196 29.86 -9.04 -4.92
N TYR A 197 29.12 -8.35 -4.07
CA TYR A 197 29.06 -8.58 -2.63
C TYR A 197 28.63 -10.02 -2.30
N ASN A 198 27.56 -10.50 -2.93
CA ASN A 198 27.09 -11.87 -2.75
C ASN A 198 28.08 -12.92 -3.27
N SER A 199 28.87 -12.59 -4.30
CA SER A 199 29.91 -13.46 -4.84
C SER A 199 31.11 -13.54 -3.90
N TYR A 200 31.51 -12.41 -3.31
CA TYR A 200 32.53 -12.34 -2.28
C TYR A 200 32.19 -13.17 -1.03
N LEU A 201 30.92 -13.15 -0.59
CA LEU A 201 30.45 -13.99 0.53
C LEU A 201 30.47 -15.49 0.23
N GLY A 202 30.58 -15.90 -1.04
CA GLY A 202 30.53 -17.29 -1.46
C GLY A 202 29.12 -17.90 -1.42
N LYS A 203 29.01 -19.16 -1.89
CA LYS A 203 27.71 -19.85 -2.08
C LYS A 203 26.97 -20.09 -0.76
N ASN A 204 27.68 -20.45 0.31
CA ASN A 204 27.11 -20.80 1.62
C ASN A 204 27.84 -20.07 2.75
N PRO A 205 27.59 -18.77 2.98
CA PRO A 205 28.21 -18.07 4.10
C PRO A 205 27.70 -18.65 5.41
N LYS A 206 28.63 -19.00 6.30
CA LYS A 206 28.34 -19.71 7.57
C LYS A 206 27.26 -19.01 8.43
N LYS A 207 27.19 -17.67 8.38
CA LYS A 207 26.26 -16.84 9.16
C LYS A 207 25.17 -16.14 8.32
N GLY A 208 25.04 -16.45 7.03
CA GLY A 208 24.14 -15.71 6.14
C GLY A 208 24.73 -14.35 5.70
N GLY A 209 23.88 -13.34 5.55
CA GLY A 209 24.27 -11.98 5.16
C GLY A 209 24.28 -11.69 3.66
N ARG A 210 23.72 -12.58 2.83
CA ARG A 210 23.50 -12.33 1.40
C ARG A 210 22.28 -11.45 1.21
N ILE A 211 22.39 -10.47 0.32
CA ILE A 211 21.26 -9.64 -0.10
C ILE A 211 20.56 -10.37 -1.23
N LYS A 212 19.31 -10.75 -1.01
CA LYS A 212 18.50 -11.44 -2.02
C LYS A 212 17.47 -10.47 -2.57
N PHE A 213 17.53 -10.24 -3.87
CA PHE A 213 16.43 -9.61 -4.59
C PHE A 213 15.26 -10.60 -4.70
N ILE A 214 14.11 -10.20 -4.16
CA ILE A 214 12.83 -10.88 -4.36
C ILE A 214 12.26 -10.45 -5.72
N THR A 215 12.43 -9.18 -6.07
CA THR A 215 12.11 -8.65 -7.41
C THR A 215 13.29 -7.84 -7.94
N PHE A 216 13.43 -7.78 -9.27
CA PHE A 216 14.42 -6.91 -9.92
C PHE A 216 13.90 -5.48 -10.05
N PRO A 217 14.79 -4.47 -10.12
CA PRO A 217 14.39 -3.08 -10.27
C PRO A 217 13.51 -2.83 -11.51
N ALA A 218 12.26 -2.46 -11.27
CA ALA A 218 11.28 -2.18 -12.31
C ALA A 218 10.39 -1.00 -11.92
N THR A 219 9.70 -0.44 -12.91
CA THR A 219 8.66 0.57 -12.72
C THR A 219 7.36 0.06 -13.31
N THR A 220 6.26 0.27 -12.60
CA THR A 220 4.91 -0.09 -13.07
C THR A 220 4.16 1.12 -13.65
N VAL A 221 4.76 2.31 -13.61
CA VAL A 221 4.09 3.58 -13.91
C VAL A 221 4.65 4.30 -15.13
N GLU A 222 5.71 3.79 -15.77
CA GLU A 222 6.36 4.47 -16.91
C GLU A 222 5.38 4.82 -18.06
N VAL A 223 4.46 3.90 -18.38
CA VAL A 223 3.44 4.15 -19.41
C VAL A 223 2.46 5.24 -18.97
N LEU A 224 2.00 5.19 -17.72
CA LEU A 224 1.10 6.18 -17.15
C LEU A 224 1.74 7.56 -17.06
N GLU A 225 3.02 7.64 -16.69
CA GLU A 225 3.78 8.89 -16.65
C GLU A 225 3.86 9.54 -18.03
N LYS A 226 4.15 8.76 -19.08
CA LYS A 226 4.17 9.25 -20.46
C LYS A 226 2.79 9.74 -20.92
N GLN A 227 1.72 9.03 -20.53
CA GLN A 227 0.34 9.40 -20.88
C GLN A 227 -0.16 10.64 -20.14
N LEU A 228 0.16 10.77 -18.86
CA LEU A 228 -0.28 11.88 -18.01
C LEU A 228 0.53 13.16 -18.23
N GLY A 229 1.74 13.05 -18.78
CA GLY A 229 2.57 14.20 -19.16
C GLY A 229 2.81 15.14 -17.98
N THR A 230 2.45 16.41 -18.13
CA THR A 230 2.66 17.45 -17.11
C THR A 230 1.78 17.31 -15.87
N GLN A 231 0.80 16.41 -15.85
CA GLN A 231 -0.09 16.20 -14.70
C GLN A 231 0.62 15.45 -13.56
N VAL A 232 1.73 14.75 -13.85
CA VAL A 232 2.55 14.05 -12.86
C VAL A 232 4.03 14.34 -13.11
N HIS A 233 4.82 14.38 -12.04
CA HIS A 233 6.26 14.50 -12.18
C HIS A 233 6.88 13.10 -12.23
N SER A 234 7.53 12.77 -13.35
CA SER A 234 8.26 11.50 -13.47
C SER A 234 9.65 11.64 -12.87
N TYR A 235 9.97 10.77 -11.92
CA TYR A 235 11.30 10.70 -11.30
C TYR A 235 12.20 9.64 -11.96
N GLY A 236 11.71 8.90 -12.96
CA GLY A 236 12.45 7.80 -13.60
C GLY A 236 12.87 6.70 -12.61
N MET A 237 12.11 6.56 -11.51
CA MET A 237 12.45 5.66 -10.42
C MET A 237 12.03 4.23 -10.75
N ARG A 238 12.93 3.29 -10.46
CA ARG A 238 12.64 1.86 -10.40
C ARG A 238 12.69 1.41 -8.95
N SER A 239 11.86 0.43 -8.62
CA SER A 239 11.79 -0.18 -7.30
C SER A 239 12.03 -1.69 -7.37
N ALA A 240 12.64 -2.24 -6.34
CA ALA A 240 12.85 -3.66 -6.12
C ALA A 240 12.53 -4.03 -4.67
N THR A 241 12.22 -5.30 -4.43
CA THR A 241 12.08 -5.82 -3.07
C THR A 241 13.29 -6.68 -2.75
N TRP A 242 13.83 -6.54 -1.55
CA TRP A 242 15.00 -7.28 -1.12
C TRP A 242 14.84 -7.82 0.30
N GLU A 243 15.62 -8.83 0.62
CA GLU A 243 15.75 -9.38 1.97
C GLU A 243 17.20 -9.74 2.27
N ILE A 244 17.56 -9.67 3.53
CA ILE A 244 18.81 -10.18 4.08
C ILE A 244 18.51 -10.94 5.37
N GLU A 245 19.22 -12.03 5.57
CA GLU A 245 19.04 -12.87 6.75
C GLU A 245 20.40 -13.24 7.31
N ILE A 246 20.56 -13.04 8.61
CA ILE A 246 21.66 -13.58 9.39
C ILE A 246 21.11 -14.77 10.15
N LYS A 247 21.73 -15.92 9.94
CA LYS A 247 21.41 -17.13 10.69
C LYS A 247 22.10 -17.04 12.05
N GLY A 248 21.31 -17.21 13.10
CA GLY A 248 21.78 -17.13 14.47
C GLY A 248 22.01 -18.50 15.08
N ASP A 249 22.88 -18.52 16.09
CA ASP A 249 22.84 -19.57 17.12
C ASP A 249 21.66 -19.25 18.06
N SER A 250 20.89 -20.28 18.45
CA SER A 250 19.55 -20.19 19.03
C SER A 250 19.40 -19.30 20.28
N ASN A 251 20.51 -18.94 20.93
CA ASN A 251 20.51 -18.22 22.20
C ASN A 251 21.12 -16.81 22.12
N SER A 252 21.46 -16.27 20.94
CA SER A 252 22.24 -15.02 20.84
C SER A 252 21.59 -13.86 20.07
N VAL A 253 20.30 -13.57 20.33
CA VAL A 253 19.57 -12.41 19.72
C VAL A 253 20.40 -11.12 19.72
N THR A 254 21.10 -10.82 20.83
CA THR A 254 22.02 -9.68 20.94
C THR A 254 23.15 -9.71 19.91
N ARG A 255 23.81 -10.86 19.77
CA ARG A 255 24.90 -11.03 18.79
C ARG A 255 24.36 -10.93 17.37
N ASN A 256 23.23 -11.58 17.09
CA ASN A 256 22.59 -11.51 15.77
C ASN A 256 22.23 -10.06 15.42
N MET A 257 21.75 -9.28 16.40
CA MET A 257 21.39 -7.87 16.19
C MET A 257 22.62 -7.00 15.95
N THR A 258 23.70 -7.19 16.72
CA THR A 258 24.98 -6.52 16.47
C THR A 258 25.56 -6.89 15.10
N ASP A 259 25.51 -8.16 14.72
CA ASP A 259 25.97 -8.64 13.41
C ASP A 259 25.11 -7.99 12.29
N MET A 260 23.79 -7.87 12.48
CA MET A 260 22.88 -7.21 11.52
C MET A 260 23.13 -5.69 11.43
N GLN A 261 23.31 -5.01 12.55
CA GLN A 261 23.69 -3.59 12.59
C GLN A 261 24.97 -3.36 11.79
N MET A 262 26.00 -4.17 12.05
CA MET A 262 27.29 -4.07 11.37
C MET A 262 27.13 -4.33 9.87
N LEU A 263 26.34 -5.34 9.50
CA LEU A 263 26.08 -5.67 8.11
C LEU A 263 25.42 -4.51 7.38
N LEU A 264 24.35 -3.93 7.95
CA LEU A 264 23.63 -2.81 7.36
C LEU A 264 24.50 -1.54 7.30
N TYR A 265 25.31 -1.32 8.32
CA TYR A 265 26.23 -0.17 8.37
C TYR A 265 27.27 -0.22 7.26
N LYS A 266 27.79 -1.42 6.94
CA LYS A 266 28.81 -1.66 5.93
C LYS A 266 28.31 -1.70 4.49
N GLN A 267 26.99 -1.63 4.26
CA GLN A 267 26.48 -1.64 2.90
C GLN A 267 26.92 -0.38 2.15
N SER A 268 27.30 -0.54 0.89
CA SER A 268 27.43 0.60 -0.04
C SER A 268 26.04 0.97 -0.53
N TYR A 269 25.89 2.18 -1.09
CA TYR A 269 24.62 2.67 -1.63
C TYR A 269 23.47 2.68 -0.59
N ARG A 270 23.78 2.97 0.67
CA ARG A 270 22.85 2.89 1.82
C ARG A 270 21.56 3.68 1.62
N SER A 271 21.63 4.80 0.89
CA SER A 271 20.49 5.66 0.57
C SER A 271 19.48 4.99 -0.37
N ALA A 272 19.89 3.97 -1.14
CA ALA A 272 19.00 3.22 -2.03
C ALA A 272 18.19 2.13 -1.31
N PHE A 273 18.64 1.68 -0.14
CA PHE A 273 18.00 0.62 0.63
C PHE A 273 17.07 1.20 1.70
N LEU A 274 15.78 0.90 1.58
CA LEU A 274 14.73 1.30 2.50
C LEU A 274 14.20 0.09 3.24
N ILE A 275 14.30 0.07 4.56
CA ILE A 275 13.93 -1.07 5.40
C ILE A 275 12.46 -0.95 5.78
N ARG A 276 11.67 -1.99 5.48
CA ARG A 276 10.22 -2.02 5.76
C ARG A 276 9.85 -2.98 6.86
N LYS A 277 10.64 -4.04 7.06
CA LYS A 277 10.38 -5.04 8.07
C LYS A 277 11.67 -5.60 8.65
N ILE A 278 11.65 -5.80 9.96
CA ILE A 278 12.71 -6.47 10.72
C ILE A 278 12.03 -7.56 11.53
N ALA A 279 12.52 -8.78 11.47
CA ALA A 279 12.00 -9.91 12.24
C ALA A 279 13.16 -10.67 12.86
N SER A 280 13.14 -10.79 14.18
CA SER A 280 14.05 -11.65 14.94
C SER A 280 13.31 -12.88 15.41
N THR A 281 13.88 -14.04 15.13
CA THR A 281 13.44 -15.35 15.61
C THR A 281 14.57 -16.03 16.38
N ASP A 282 14.26 -17.18 16.95
CA ASP A 282 15.24 -18.14 17.48
C ASP A 282 16.31 -18.51 16.44
N LYS A 283 15.97 -18.50 15.15
CA LYS A 283 16.86 -18.89 14.04
C LYS A 283 17.74 -17.76 13.51
N GLY A 284 17.57 -16.53 13.99
CA GLY A 284 18.35 -15.37 13.55
C GLY A 284 17.51 -14.13 13.29
N ILE A 285 18.04 -13.22 12.47
CA ILE A 285 17.39 -11.95 12.15
C ILE A 285 17.28 -11.80 10.65
N LYS A 286 16.06 -11.47 10.22
CA LYS A 286 15.72 -11.15 8.83
C LYS A 286 15.30 -9.70 8.72
N VAL A 287 15.91 -8.98 7.78
CA VAL A 287 15.55 -7.61 7.41
C VAL A 287 15.09 -7.62 5.96
N SER A 288 13.97 -6.97 5.67
CA SER A 288 13.46 -6.84 4.31
C SER A 288 12.93 -5.44 4.02
N GLY A 289 12.90 -5.09 2.75
CA GLY A 289 12.68 -3.71 2.37
C GLY A 289 12.48 -3.48 0.88
N GLY A 290 12.32 -2.20 0.55
CA GLY A 290 12.37 -1.67 -0.80
C GLY A 290 13.78 -1.23 -1.16
N LEU A 291 14.12 -1.32 -2.44
CA LEU A 291 15.28 -0.70 -3.02
C LEU A 291 14.81 0.24 -4.12
N VAL A 292 15.34 1.46 -4.14
CA VAL A 292 14.97 2.49 -5.10
C VAL A 292 16.21 2.98 -5.86
N CYS A 293 16.08 3.09 -7.17
CA CYS A 293 17.18 3.48 -8.05
C CYS A 293 16.66 4.14 -9.32
N LYS A 294 17.54 4.75 -10.09
CA LYS A 294 17.24 5.37 -11.38
C LYS A 294 17.62 4.43 -12.53
N ALA A 295 16.76 4.39 -13.54
CA ALA A 295 17.00 3.65 -14.78
C ALA A 295 18.36 4.00 -15.40
#